data_AF-C9SFS1-F1
#
_entry.id   AF-C9SFS1-F1
#
_cell.length_a   1.000
_cell.length_b   1.000
_cell.length_c   1.000
_cell.angle_alpha   90.00
_cell.angle_beta   90.00
_cell.angle_gamma   90.00
#
_symmetry.space_group_name_H-M   'P 1'
#
loop_
_entity.id
_entity.type
_entity.pdbx_description
1 polymer ?
#
loop_
_entity_poly.entity_id
_entity_poly.type
_entity_poly.pdbx_seq_one_letter_code
_entity_poly.pdbx_strand_id
1 'polypeptide(L)'
;MFLDRGVITKVYHRPSGEGQTTTAEAEADHGRPRRQGEGDTPFDVSTNPVTIGSLNKRCYTSFNAYMGDVTDEEIADYEARFASRGREVSAVWSLMAFSAGIVESLIVTDRWLFLAEADVVKDAWVETVFDYKQSPRNLVVVGIKR
;
A
#
# COMPACT_ATOMS: atom_id res chain seq x y z
N MET A 1 -9.32 -6.58 -16.37
CA MET A 1 -8.66 -5.75 -15.35
C MET A 1 -8.74 -6.52 -14.04
N PHE A 2 -7.72 -7.34 -13.76
CA PHE A 2 -7.74 -8.39 -12.73
C PHE A 2 -7.31 -7.83 -11.36
N LEU A 3 -8.21 -7.12 -10.69
CA LEU A 3 -8.03 -6.74 -9.28
C LEU A 3 -9.26 -7.15 -8.47
N ASP A 4 -9.64 -8.42 -8.54
CA ASP A 4 -10.73 -8.85 -7.69
C ASP A 4 -10.52 -10.27 -7.17
N ARG A 5 -10.78 -10.42 -5.87
CA ARG A 5 -10.74 -11.65 -5.03
C ARG A 5 -9.52 -11.91 -4.16
N GLY A 6 -8.61 -10.95 -3.98
CA GLY A 6 -7.85 -10.90 -2.72
C GLY A 6 -8.83 -10.50 -1.61
N VAL A 7 -9.11 -11.39 -0.66
CA VAL A 7 -10.09 -11.15 0.42
C VAL A 7 -9.60 -9.99 1.29
N ILE A 8 -10.01 -8.77 0.95
CA ILE A 8 -9.77 -7.58 1.75
C ILE A 8 -10.81 -7.57 2.86
N THR A 9 -10.39 -7.93 4.07
CA THR A 9 -11.23 -7.78 5.26
C THR A 9 -11.39 -6.30 5.59
N LYS A 10 -12.64 -5.82 5.59
CA LYS A 10 -13.00 -4.47 6.04
C LYS A 10 -12.82 -4.36 7.55
N VAL A 11 -12.01 -3.41 8.00
CA VAL A 11 -11.78 -3.07 9.42
C VAL A 11 -12.45 -1.73 9.70
N TYR A 12 -13.39 -1.69 10.64
CA TYR A 12 -14.09 -0.46 10.99
C TYR A 12 -13.31 0.30 12.06
N HIS A 13 -13.00 1.57 11.81
CA HIS A 13 -12.42 2.47 12.80
C HIS A 13 -13.53 3.07 13.66
N ARG A 14 -13.57 2.69 14.93
CA ARG A 14 -14.44 3.35 15.91
C ARG A 14 -13.75 4.65 16.37
N PRO A 15 -14.40 5.82 16.33
CA PRO A 15 -13.83 7.04 16.87
C PRO A 15 -13.63 6.82 18.38
N SER A 16 -12.37 6.70 18.78
CA SER A 16 -11.99 6.51 20.17
C SER A 16 -11.98 7.89 20.81
N GLY A 17 -12.92 8.12 21.74
CA GLY A 17 -12.82 9.23 22.68
C GLY A 17 -11.50 9.14 23.45
N GLU A 18 -10.94 10.29 23.77
CA GLU A 18 -9.65 10.52 24.41
C GLU A 18 -9.36 9.57 25.60
N GLY A 19 -8.13 9.05 25.64
CA GLY A 19 -7.41 8.78 26.89
C GLY A 19 -7.42 7.36 27.45
N GLN A 20 -6.20 6.82 27.57
CA GLN A 20 -5.68 5.88 28.58
C GLN A 20 -5.40 4.42 28.20
N THR A 21 -4.34 3.98 28.86
CA THR A 21 -3.39 2.87 28.68
C THR A 21 -3.94 1.49 29.06
N THR A 22 -3.19 0.48 28.62
CA THR A 22 -3.01 -0.89 29.15
C THR A 22 -4.05 -1.99 28.86
N THR A 23 -3.53 -3.01 28.16
CA THR A 23 -3.72 -4.47 28.27
C THR A 23 -5.09 -5.07 28.63
N ALA A 24 -5.49 -6.00 27.76
CA ALA A 24 -6.27 -7.21 28.01
C ALA A 24 -7.66 -7.01 28.63
N GLU A 25 -8.70 -7.17 27.80
CA GLU A 25 -9.68 -8.26 27.87
C GLU A 25 -10.81 -7.98 26.89
N ALA A 26 -11.15 -8.97 26.08
CA ALA A 26 -12.26 -8.91 25.13
C ALA A 26 -13.56 -9.15 25.91
N GLU A 27 -14.23 -8.08 26.35
CA GLU A 27 -15.60 -8.18 26.84
C GLU A 27 -16.57 -7.43 25.91
N ALA A 28 -17.64 -8.14 25.56
CA ALA A 28 -18.69 -7.70 24.67
C ALA A 28 -19.55 -6.62 25.35
N ASP A 29 -19.16 -5.35 25.22
CA ASP A 29 -19.92 -4.24 25.78
C ASP A 29 -21.06 -3.77 24.85
N HIS A 30 -22.28 -3.84 25.39
CA HIS A 30 -23.52 -3.34 24.80
C HIS A 30 -23.61 -1.81 25.00
N GLY A 31 -22.98 -1.03 24.12
CA GLY A 31 -22.86 0.43 24.29
C GLY A 31 -23.47 1.32 23.19
N ARG A 32 -24.59 1.97 23.55
CA ARG A 32 -25.31 3.17 23.01
C ARG A 32 -25.88 3.22 21.57
N PRO A 33 -27.13 3.72 21.39
CA PRO A 33 -27.71 3.96 20.08
C PRO A 33 -27.05 5.16 19.36
N ARG A 34 -26.69 4.92 18.10
CA ARG A 34 -26.10 5.85 17.13
C ARG A 34 -26.96 7.11 16.96
N ARG A 35 -26.35 8.31 16.94
CA ARG A 35 -27.07 9.55 16.60
C ARG A 35 -27.60 9.45 15.17
N GLN A 36 -28.88 9.78 15.00
CA GLN A 36 -29.59 9.76 13.72
C GLN A 36 -28.94 10.80 12.79
N GLY A 37 -28.15 10.35 11.81
CA GLY A 37 -27.49 11.22 10.82
C GLY A 37 -26.06 10.83 10.42
N GLU A 38 -25.38 10.00 11.22
CA GLU A 38 -23.99 9.60 10.92
C GLU A 38 -23.98 8.26 10.19
N GLY A 39 -24.14 8.27 8.87
CA GLY A 39 -23.96 7.08 8.02
C GLY A 39 -22.50 6.62 8.01
N ASP A 40 -22.24 5.32 7.85
CA ASP A 40 -20.86 4.81 7.72
C ASP A 40 -20.22 5.45 6.48
N THR A 41 -19.11 6.17 6.67
CA THR A 41 -18.38 6.77 5.57
C THR A 41 -17.30 5.79 5.07
N PRO A 42 -16.88 5.88 3.78
CA PRO A 42 -15.79 5.07 3.27
C PRO A 42 -14.46 5.21 4.04
N PHE A 43 -14.30 6.26 4.85
CA PHE A 43 -13.12 6.51 5.69
C PHE A 43 -13.21 5.88 7.08
N ASP A 44 -14.39 5.45 7.51
CA ASP A 44 -14.58 4.72 8.77
C ASP A 44 -14.22 3.23 8.60
N VAL A 45 -13.79 2.83 7.40
CA VAL A 45 -13.37 1.47 7.06
C VAL A 45 -11.97 1.51 6.48
N SER A 46 -11.00 0.94 7.20
CA SER A 46 -9.69 0.63 6.63
C SER A 46 -9.66 -0.79 6.10
N THR A 47 -8.83 -0.99 5.09
CA THR A 47 -8.53 -2.31 4.55
C THR A 47 -7.24 -2.81 5.18
N ASN A 48 -7.18 -4.09 5.53
CA ASN A 48 -5.89 -4.69 5.83
C ASN A 48 -5.02 -4.57 4.57
N PRO A 49 -3.80 -3.98 4.67
CA PRO A 49 -2.95 -3.82 3.52
C PRO A 49 -2.65 -5.19 2.92
N VAL A 50 -2.84 -5.34 1.60
CA VAL A 50 -2.49 -6.57 0.89
C VAL A 50 -0.97 -6.67 0.92
N THR A 51 -0.47 -7.47 1.86
CA THR A 51 0.98 -7.71 2.00
C THR A 51 1.38 -8.76 0.97
N ILE A 52 1.82 -8.31 -0.20
CA ILE A 52 2.36 -9.21 -1.23
C ILE A 52 3.83 -9.47 -0.88
N GLY A 53 4.12 -10.67 -0.39
CA GLY A 53 5.46 -11.07 0.05
C GLY A 53 5.82 -10.48 1.41
N SER A 54 5.36 -11.10 2.49
CA SER A 54 5.91 -10.82 3.82
C SER A 54 7.18 -11.64 4.01
N LEU A 55 8.30 -10.97 4.31
CA LEU A 55 9.53 -11.62 4.70
C LEU A 55 9.49 -11.96 6.19
N ASN A 56 10.01 -13.13 6.57
CA ASN A 56 10.15 -13.48 7.97
C ASN A 56 11.09 -12.48 8.65
N LYS A 57 10.86 -12.16 9.93
CA LYS A 57 11.72 -11.27 10.73
C LYS A 57 13.22 -11.63 10.65
N ARG A 58 13.55 -12.92 10.47
CA ARG A 58 14.93 -13.39 10.28
C ARG A 58 15.61 -12.81 9.03
N CYS A 59 14.86 -12.55 7.96
CA CYS A 59 15.38 -12.03 6.70
C CYS A 59 15.93 -10.60 6.81
N TYR A 60 15.66 -9.88 7.90
CA TYR A 60 16.22 -8.54 8.15
C TYR A 60 17.58 -8.54 8.86
N THR A 61 18.08 -9.70 9.27
CA THR A 61 19.29 -9.79 10.10
C THR A 61 20.59 -9.76 9.29
N SER A 62 20.60 -10.33 8.10
CA SER A 62 21.75 -10.33 7.20
C SER A 62 21.29 -10.63 5.77
N PHE A 63 22.14 -10.31 4.80
CA PHE A 63 21.90 -10.66 3.40
C PHE A 63 21.72 -12.17 3.19
N ASN A 64 22.52 -13.00 3.86
CA ASN A 64 22.38 -14.46 3.79
C ASN A 64 21.03 -14.93 4.38
N ALA A 65 20.59 -14.34 5.48
CA ALA A 65 19.27 -14.67 6.06
C ALA A 65 18.11 -14.22 5.16
N TYR A 66 18.32 -13.21 4.30
CA TYR A 66 17.38 -12.79 3.27
C TYR A 66 17.36 -13.75 2.08
N MET A 67 18.55 -14.18 1.62
CA MET A 67 18.67 -15.14 0.51
C MET A 67 18.15 -16.54 0.86
N GLY A 68 18.09 -16.88 2.15
CA GLY A 68 17.66 -18.21 2.60
C GLY A 68 18.73 -19.25 2.30
N ASP A 69 18.32 -20.41 1.79
CA ASP A 69 19.20 -21.56 1.48
C ASP A 69 19.74 -21.54 0.04
N VAL A 70 19.65 -20.40 -0.67
CA VAL A 70 20.18 -20.28 -2.04
C VAL A 70 21.69 -20.40 -2.01
N THR A 71 22.20 -21.43 -2.69
CA THR A 71 23.63 -21.77 -2.78
C THR A 71 24.32 -21.03 -3.92
N ASP A 72 25.64 -20.89 -3.84
CA ASP A 72 26.44 -20.26 -4.90
C ASP A 72 26.36 -21.06 -6.21
N GLU A 73 26.25 -22.39 -6.12
CA GLU A 73 26.06 -23.27 -7.28
C GLU A 73 24.72 -23.01 -7.99
N GLU A 74 23.63 -22.79 -7.24
CA GLU A 74 22.32 -22.45 -7.81
C GLU A 74 22.34 -21.08 -8.51
N ILE A 75 23.06 -20.11 -7.95
CA ILE A 75 23.25 -18.80 -8.57
C ILE A 75 24.02 -18.94 -9.88
N ALA A 76 25.11 -19.70 -9.88
CA ALA A 76 25.94 -19.93 -11.06
C ALA A 76 25.18 -20.67 -12.18
N ASP A 77 24.39 -21.70 -11.83
CA ASP A 77 23.53 -22.40 -12.80
C ASP A 77 22.47 -21.46 -13.38
N TYR A 78 21.83 -20.65 -12.54
CA TYR A 78 20.84 -19.67 -12.98
C TYR A 78 21.44 -18.64 -13.95
N GLU A 79 22.62 -18.09 -13.61
CA GLU A 79 23.34 -17.15 -14.47
C GLU A 79 23.69 -17.80 -15.81
N ALA A 80 24.27 -19.00 -15.81
CA ALA A 80 24.62 -19.72 -17.03
C ALA A 80 23.40 -19.99 -17.92
N ARG A 81 22.28 -20.40 -17.31
CA ARG A 81 21.03 -20.72 -18.00
C ARG A 81 20.39 -19.49 -18.67
N PHE A 82 20.58 -18.31 -18.11
CA PHE A 82 19.92 -17.08 -18.58
C PHE A 82 20.87 -16.00 -19.13
N ALA A 83 22.17 -16.27 -19.20
CA ALA A 83 23.19 -15.33 -19.68
C ALA A 83 22.87 -14.72 -21.05
N SER A 84 22.24 -15.48 -21.96
CA SER A 84 21.90 -15.01 -23.31
C SER A 84 20.69 -14.06 -23.37
N ARG A 85 19.93 -13.92 -22.27
CA ARG A 85 18.66 -13.17 -22.22
C ARG A 85 18.79 -11.70 -21.83
N GLY A 86 20.00 -11.15 -21.80
CA GLY A 86 20.22 -9.75 -21.42
C GLY A 86 19.36 -8.74 -22.22
N ARG A 87 19.10 -9.02 -23.50
CA ARG A 87 18.23 -8.17 -24.34
C ARG A 87 16.78 -8.11 -23.83
N GLU A 88 16.26 -9.24 -23.39
CA GLU A 88 14.88 -9.35 -22.87
C GLU A 88 14.77 -8.64 -21.53
N VAL A 89 15.76 -8.81 -20.65
CA VAL A 89 15.83 -8.11 -19.36
C VAL A 89 15.89 -6.60 -19.59
N SER A 90 16.77 -6.12 -20.47
CA SER A 90 16.86 -4.70 -20.83
C SER A 90 15.56 -4.15 -21.40
N ALA A 91 14.83 -4.94 -22.21
CA ALA A 91 13.55 -4.53 -22.76
C ALA A 91 12.48 -4.38 -21.65
N VAL A 92 12.39 -5.34 -20.73
CA VAL A 92 11.46 -5.27 -19.58
C VAL A 92 11.79 -4.09 -18.68
N TRP A 93 13.07 -3.88 -18.35
CA TRP A 93 13.52 -2.75 -17.54
C TRP A 93 13.20 -1.40 -18.19
N SER A 94 13.43 -1.28 -19.50
CA SER A 94 13.13 -0.06 -20.25
C SER A 94 11.62 0.19 -20.31
N LEU A 95 10.82 -0.86 -20.53
CA LEU A 95 9.36 -0.75 -20.51
C LEU A 95 8.84 -0.33 -19.13
N MET A 96 9.40 -0.89 -18.06
CA MET A 96 9.07 -0.52 -16.69
C MET A 96 9.39 0.95 -16.43
N ALA A 97 10.61 1.41 -16.77
CA ALA A 97 11.01 2.80 -16.59
C ALA A 97 10.17 3.77 -17.42
N PHE A 98 9.87 3.42 -18.67
CA PHE A 98 9.06 4.24 -19.57
C PHE A 98 7.60 4.33 -19.12
N SER A 99 7.02 3.24 -18.64
CA SER A 99 5.61 3.20 -18.21
C SER A 99 5.39 3.73 -16.79
N ALA A 100 6.44 3.85 -15.97
CA ALA A 100 6.34 4.26 -14.57
C ALA A 100 5.56 5.58 -14.40
N GLY A 101 5.84 6.61 -15.19
CA GLY A 101 5.15 7.89 -15.09
C GLY A 101 3.65 7.83 -15.45
N ILE A 102 3.28 6.98 -16.41
CA ILE A 102 1.88 6.77 -16.80
C ILE A 102 1.13 6.05 -15.66
N VAL A 103 1.72 4.98 -15.14
CA VAL A 103 1.14 4.20 -14.04
C VAL A 103 0.99 5.07 -12.79
N GLU A 104 2.01 5.87 -12.46
CA GLU A 104 1.96 6.81 -11.34
C GLU A 104 0.84 7.85 -11.51
N SER A 105 0.74 8.46 -12.69
CA SER A 105 -0.33 9.42 -12.99
C SER A 105 -1.72 8.81 -12.90
N LEU A 106 -1.88 7.55 -13.35
CA LEU A 106 -3.14 6.83 -13.27
C LEU A 106 -3.54 6.55 -11.82
N ILE A 107 -2.59 6.10 -10.98
CA ILE A 107 -2.84 5.85 -9.55
C ILE A 107 -3.22 7.16 -8.84
N VAL A 108 -2.47 8.24 -9.07
CA VAL A 108 -2.72 9.55 -8.47
C VAL A 108 -4.09 10.08 -8.87
N THR A 109 -4.44 10.01 -10.15
CA THR A 109 -5.74 10.46 -10.67
C THR A 109 -6.89 9.67 -10.06
N ASP A 110 -6.78 8.34 -10.03
CA ASP A 110 -7.80 7.47 -9.44
C ASP A 110 -8.02 7.77 -7.95
N ARG A 111 -6.95 7.91 -7.16
CA ARG A 111 -7.06 8.24 -5.73
C ARG A 111 -7.59 9.64 -5.48
N TRP A 112 -7.19 10.61 -6.30
CA TRP A 112 -7.71 11.97 -6.20
C TRP A 112 -9.20 12.04 -6.55
N LEU A 113 -9.63 11.38 -7.63
CA LEU A 113 -11.06 11.28 -8.01
C LEU A 113 -11.89 10.65 -6.90
N PHE A 114 -11.41 9.56 -6.29
CA PHE A 114 -12.09 8.94 -5.15
C PHE A 114 -12.36 9.92 -3.99
N LEU A 115 -11.40 10.80 -3.69
CA LEU A 115 -11.58 11.83 -2.65
C LEU A 115 -12.48 12.97 -3.10
N ALA A 116 -12.32 13.42 -4.35
CA ALA A 116 -13.09 14.53 -4.91
C ALA A 116 -14.58 14.22 -5.05
N GLU A 117 -14.93 12.95 -5.30
CA GLU A 117 -16.31 12.48 -5.42
C GLU A 117 -16.96 12.15 -4.06
N ALA A 118 -16.18 12.06 -2.98
CA ALA A 118 -16.69 11.68 -1.67
C ALA A 118 -17.40 12.85 -0.96
N ASP A 119 -18.69 12.68 -0.64
CA ASP A 119 -19.53 13.70 0.01
C ASP A 119 -18.95 14.24 1.33
N VAL A 120 -18.16 13.44 2.05
CA VAL A 120 -17.57 13.81 3.35
C VAL A 120 -16.23 14.54 3.25
N VAL A 121 -15.70 14.70 2.02
CA VAL A 121 -14.50 15.49 1.76
C VAL A 121 -14.92 16.90 1.33
N LYS A 122 -14.27 17.89 1.93
CA LYS A 122 -14.48 19.31 1.63
C LYS A 122 -13.66 19.74 0.42
N ASP A 123 -12.36 19.46 0.47
CA ASP A 123 -11.36 19.88 -0.52
C ASP A 123 -10.38 18.72 -0.78
N ALA A 124 -9.93 18.53 -2.03
CA ALA A 124 -8.95 17.51 -2.40
C ALA A 124 -7.99 17.98 -3.49
N TRP A 125 -6.69 17.73 -3.33
CA TRP A 125 -5.64 18.10 -4.29
C TRP A 125 -4.45 17.15 -4.26
N VAL A 126 -3.51 17.35 -5.18
CA VAL A 126 -2.24 16.61 -5.27
C VAL A 126 -1.10 17.61 -5.10
N GLU A 127 -0.11 17.26 -4.30
CA GLU A 127 1.05 18.11 -4.00
C GLU A 127 2.35 17.32 -4.05
N THR A 128 3.43 17.98 -4.45
CA THR A 128 4.80 17.43 -4.40
C THR A 128 5.41 17.68 -3.01
N VAL A 129 5.66 16.63 -2.24
CA VAL A 129 6.25 16.71 -0.89
C VAL A 129 7.78 16.77 -0.92
N PHE A 130 8.39 16.21 -1.97
CA PHE A 130 9.84 16.17 -2.14
C PHE A 130 10.27 16.71 -3.50
N ASP A 131 11.50 17.22 -3.57
CA ASP A 131 12.15 17.44 -4.85
C ASP A 131 12.34 16.09 -5.55
N TYR A 132 12.07 16.05 -6.85
CA TYR A 132 12.18 14.84 -7.65
C TYR A 132 13.60 14.21 -7.57
N LYS A 133 14.64 15.02 -7.38
CA LYS A 133 16.02 14.55 -7.19
C LYS A 133 16.24 13.82 -5.87
N GLN A 134 15.44 14.12 -4.85
CA GLN A 134 15.51 13.44 -3.55
C GLN A 134 14.71 12.14 -3.57
N SER A 135 13.50 12.19 -4.15
CA SER A 135 12.66 11.01 -4.34
C SER A 135 11.85 11.16 -5.61
N PRO A 136 11.94 10.20 -6.56
CA PRO A 136 11.03 10.17 -7.70
C PRO A 136 9.58 9.88 -7.29
N ARG A 137 9.36 9.32 -6.10
CA ARG A 137 8.04 9.15 -5.48
C ARG A 137 7.77 10.32 -4.54
N ASN A 138 7.34 11.43 -5.10
CA ASN A 138 7.20 12.69 -4.35
C ASN A 138 5.76 13.22 -4.27
N LEU A 139 4.79 12.56 -4.89
CA LEU A 139 3.40 13.03 -4.89
C LEU A 139 2.63 12.51 -3.66
N VAL A 140 1.83 13.38 -3.07
CA VAL A 140 0.82 13.04 -2.07
C VAL A 140 -0.56 13.48 -2.56
N VAL A 141 -1.57 12.64 -2.31
CA VAL A 141 -2.97 12.97 -2.54
C VAL A 141 -3.58 13.37 -1.21
N VAL A 142 -4.11 14.59 -1.13
CA VAL A 142 -4.66 15.18 0.09
C VAL A 142 -6.18 15.31 -0.03
N GLY A 143 -6.89 14.96 1.03
CA GLY A 143 -8.31 15.21 1.19
C GLY A 143 -8.60 15.76 2.59
N ILE A 144 -9.31 16.88 2.67
CA ILE A 144 -9.73 17.50 3.93
C ILE A 144 -11.14 17.03 4.25
N LYS A 145 -11.31 16.32 5.37
CA LYS A 145 -12.64 15.92 5.86
C LYS A 145 -13.46 17.16 6.25
N ARG A 146 -14.76 17.14 6.00
CA ARG A 146 -15.71 18.16 6.44
C ARG A 146 -15.80 18.27 7.96
#